data_AF-A0A353VSW8-F1
#
_entry.id   AF-A0A353VSW8-F1
#
_cell.length_a   1.000
_cell.length_b   1.000
_cell.length_c   1.000
_cell.angle_alpha   90.00
_cell.angle_beta   90.00
_cell.angle_gamma   90.00
#
_symmetry.space_group_name_H-M   'P 1'
#
loop_
_entity.id
_entity.type
_entity.pdbx_description
1 polymer ?
#
loop_
_entity_poly.entity_id
_entity_poly.type
_entity_poly.pdbx_seq_one_letter_code
_entity_poly.pdbx_strand_id
1 'polypeptide(L)'
;DSEGGNTTVKDANIFKGKIDEAYLKGFLNASYTAEMQHNPNSAVNTFRSALGMNQIGTMTSKVTMYANRYNWEKALLLFGAMPGYGAQVPR
;
A
#
# COMPACT_ATOMS: atom_id res chain seq x y z
N ASP A 1 21.10 -26.24 -4.90
CA ASP A 1 20.30 -25.81 -3.75
C ASP A 1 18.85 -25.73 -4.13
N SER A 2 18.04 -26.68 -3.68
CA SER A 2 16.61 -26.70 -3.97
C SER A 2 15.89 -25.75 -3.01
N GLU A 3 15.08 -24.84 -3.54
CA GLU A 3 14.23 -23.88 -2.80
C GLU A 3 13.05 -24.58 -2.07
N GLY A 4 13.33 -25.69 -1.37
CA GLY A 4 12.35 -26.48 -0.64
C GLY A 4 12.10 -25.90 0.74
N GLY A 5 10.93 -25.30 0.95
CA GLY A 5 10.54 -24.75 2.25
C GLY A 5 9.46 -23.67 2.18
N ASN A 6 9.30 -23.04 1.01
CA ASN A 6 8.23 -22.07 0.82
C ASN A 6 6.88 -22.79 0.76
N THR A 7 5.94 -22.30 1.57
CA THR A 7 4.55 -22.79 1.60
C THR A 7 3.61 -21.62 1.52
N THR A 8 2.42 -21.86 0.97
CA THR A 8 1.31 -20.91 1.03
C THR A 8 0.50 -21.15 2.29
N VAL A 9 0.07 -20.06 2.92
CA VAL A 9 -0.85 -20.08 4.05
C VAL A 9 -2.18 -20.70 3.59
N LYS A 10 -2.55 -21.85 4.15
CA LYS A 10 -3.82 -22.55 3.83
C LYS A 10 -5.00 -22.02 4.65
N ASP A 11 -4.74 -21.60 5.89
CA ASP A 11 -5.73 -20.99 6.78
C ASP A 11 -5.16 -19.70 7.35
N ALA A 12 -5.79 -18.57 7.04
CA ALA A 12 -5.39 -17.25 7.50
C ALA A 12 -5.63 -17.05 9.01
N ASN A 13 -6.44 -17.89 9.67
CA ASN A 13 -6.72 -17.81 11.10
C ASN A 13 -5.45 -17.93 11.96
N ILE A 14 -4.35 -18.49 11.44
CA ILE A 14 -3.05 -18.55 12.14
C ILE A 14 -2.51 -17.17 12.54
N PHE A 15 -2.97 -16.10 11.87
CA PHE A 15 -2.60 -14.71 12.14
C PHE A 15 -3.66 -13.93 12.91
N LYS A 16 -4.79 -14.57 13.29
CA LYS A 16 -5.86 -13.93 14.05
C LYS A 16 -5.31 -13.37 15.37
N GLY A 17 -5.50 -12.07 15.59
CA GLY A 17 -4.99 -11.37 16.77
C GLY A 17 -3.47 -11.13 16.81
N LYS A 18 -2.72 -11.53 15.77
CA LYS A 18 -1.27 -11.30 15.67
C LYS A 18 -0.91 -10.12 14.78
N ILE A 19 -1.76 -9.81 13.79
CA ILE A 19 -1.62 -8.63 12.94
C ILE A 19 -2.05 -7.40 13.76
N ASP A 20 -1.32 -6.30 13.63
CA ASP A 20 -1.67 -5.02 14.22
C ASP A 20 -3.06 -4.58 13.74
N GLU A 21 -3.98 -4.42 14.69
CA GLU A 21 -5.38 -4.15 14.38
C GLU A 21 -5.57 -2.78 13.72
N ALA A 22 -4.84 -1.76 14.16
CA ALA A 22 -4.94 -0.42 13.60
C ALA A 22 -4.44 -0.38 12.15
N TYR A 23 -3.29 -1.01 11.88
CA TYR A 23 -2.74 -1.15 10.54
C TYR A 23 -3.66 -1.98 9.64
N LEU A 24 -4.18 -3.12 10.13
CA LEU A 24 -5.12 -3.95 9.37
C LEU A 24 -6.39 -3.19 9.02
N LYS A 25 -6.97 -2.46 9.99
CA LYS A 25 -8.14 -1.60 9.74
C LYS A 25 -7.83 -0.50 8.73
N GLY A 26 -6.68 0.16 8.87
CA GLY A 26 -6.23 1.16 7.90
C GLY A 26 -6.13 0.55 6.50
N PHE A 27 -5.48 -0.60 6.38
CA PHE A 27 -5.24 -1.29 5.12
C PHE A 27 -6.55 -1.73 4.45
N LEU A 28 -7.48 -2.29 5.22
CA LEU A 28 -8.80 -2.70 4.71
C LEU A 28 -9.66 -1.51 4.28
N ASN A 29 -9.46 -0.34 4.90
CA ASN A 29 -10.16 0.90 4.55
C ASN A 29 -9.31 1.83 3.65
N ALA A 30 -8.22 1.30 3.08
CA ALA A 30 -7.36 2.09 2.20
C ALA A 30 -8.15 2.51 0.96
N SER A 31 -8.11 3.80 0.65
CA SER A 31 -8.83 4.37 -0.49
C SER A 31 -7.98 5.40 -1.20
N TYR A 32 -8.29 5.57 -2.48
CA TYR A 32 -7.64 6.49 -3.40
C TYR A 32 -8.71 7.31 -4.10
N THR A 33 -8.56 8.63 -4.10
CA THR A 33 -9.34 9.53 -4.95
C THR A 33 -8.41 10.38 -5.80
N ALA A 34 -8.83 10.66 -7.03
CA ALA A 34 -8.09 11.51 -7.95
C ALA A 34 -9.03 12.53 -8.57
N GLU A 35 -8.59 13.77 -8.60
CA GLU A 35 -9.28 14.87 -9.26
C GLU A 35 -8.34 15.45 -10.32
N MET A 36 -8.85 15.54 -11.55
CA MET A 36 -8.12 16.15 -12.67
C MET A 36 -8.81 17.46 -13.03
N GLN A 37 -8.07 18.56 -12.91
CA GLN A 37 -8.51 19.88 -13.33
C GLN A 37 -7.76 20.28 -14.60
N HIS A 38 -8.52 20.51 -15.66
CA HIS A 38 -7.99 20.98 -16.92
C HIS A 38 -8.86 22.12 -17.44
N ASN A 39 -8.25 23.30 -17.62
CA ASN A 39 -8.91 24.45 -18.21
C ASN A 39 -8.20 24.84 -19.52
N PRO A 40 -8.74 24.44 -20.67
CA PRO A 40 -8.19 24.80 -21.99
C PRO A 40 -8.11 26.31 -22.21
N ASN A 41 -9.00 27.07 -21.58
CA ASN A 41 -9.15 28.52 -21.74
C ASN A 41 -8.39 29.33 -20.68
N SER A 42 -7.56 28.68 -19.85
CA SER A 42 -6.66 29.41 -18.96
C SER A 42 -5.63 30.17 -19.77
N ALA A 43 -5.20 31.35 -19.28
CA ALA A 43 -4.22 32.18 -19.98
C ALA A 43 -2.94 31.41 -20.38
N VAL A 44 -2.51 30.48 -19.52
CA VAL A 44 -1.35 29.59 -19.79
C VAL A 44 -1.63 28.63 -20.94
N ASN A 45 -2.78 27.97 -20.96
CA ASN A 45 -3.10 27.02 -22.03
C ASN A 45 -3.43 27.73 -23.34
N THR A 46 -4.04 28.92 -23.30
CA THR A 46 -4.24 29.77 -24.48
C THR A 46 -2.89 30.18 -25.10
N PHE A 47 -1.94 30.64 -24.28
CA PHE A 47 -0.60 30.97 -24.75
C PHE A 47 0.14 29.76 -25.33
N ARG A 48 0.08 28.60 -24.64
CA ARG A 48 0.69 27.35 -25.12
C ARG A 48 0.08 26.91 -26.45
N SER A 49 -1.23 26.93 -26.57
CA SER A 49 -1.92 26.60 -27.82
C SER A 49 -1.54 27.55 -28.96
N ALA A 50 -1.40 28.85 -28.69
CA ALA A 50 -0.94 29.83 -29.70
C ALA A 50 0.49 29.55 -30.19
N LEU A 51 1.33 28.97 -29.35
CA LEU A 51 2.69 28.55 -29.69
C LEU A 51 2.80 27.11 -30.19
N GLY A 52 1.68 26.41 -30.40
CA GLY A 52 1.67 24.99 -30.80
C GLY A 52 2.19 24.03 -29.71
N MET A 53 2.25 24.46 -28.46
CA MET A 53 2.67 23.66 -27.32
C MET A 53 1.48 22.88 -26.71
N ASN A 54 1.79 21.74 -26.10
CA ASN A 54 0.81 20.96 -25.34
C ASN A 54 0.27 21.75 -24.15
N GLN A 55 -1.03 21.61 -23.91
CA GLN A 55 -1.70 22.16 -22.74
C GLN A 55 -1.33 21.41 -21.47
N ILE A 56 -1.50 22.07 -20.33
CA ILE A 56 -1.24 21.53 -19.01
C ILE A 56 -2.52 21.46 -18.18
N GLY A 57 -2.56 20.51 -17.25
CA GLY A 57 -3.61 20.36 -16.25
C GLY A 57 -3.00 20.04 -14.90
N THR A 58 -3.79 20.17 -13.84
CA THR A 58 -3.40 19.81 -12.48
C THR A 58 -4.14 18.54 -12.09
N MET A 59 -3.41 17.55 -11.56
CA MET A 59 -4.00 16.35 -10.98
C MET A 59 -3.71 16.35 -9.48
N THR A 60 -4.76 16.19 -8.68
CA THR A 60 -4.68 16.06 -7.22
C THR A 60 -5.08 14.65 -6.85
N SER A 61 -4.16 13.92 -6.25
CA SER A 61 -4.41 12.57 -5.73
C SER A 61 -4.45 12.60 -4.21
N LYS A 62 -5.47 11.96 -3.61
CA LYS A 62 -5.60 11.79 -2.17
C LYS A 62 -5.67 10.30 -1.84
N VAL A 63 -4.91 9.92 -0.83
CA VAL A 63 -4.78 8.55 -0.34
C VAL A 63 -4.96 8.53 1.17
N THR A 64 -5.69 7.55 1.69
CA THR A 64 -5.79 7.34 3.14
C THR A 64 -4.58 6.59 3.70
N MET A 65 -3.84 5.88 2.83
CA MET A 65 -2.57 5.25 3.17
C MET A 65 -1.55 5.46 2.06
N TYR A 66 -0.34 5.91 2.43
CA TYR A 66 0.82 6.03 1.57
C TYR A 66 2.08 5.72 2.36
N ALA A 67 2.79 4.66 1.96
CA ALA A 67 4.03 4.23 2.60
C ALA A 67 3.95 4.16 4.14
N ASN A 68 2.77 3.85 4.69
CA ASN A 68 2.59 3.73 6.14
C ASN A 68 3.44 2.56 6.63
N ARG A 69 4.36 2.84 7.54
CA ARG A 69 5.24 1.82 8.11
C ARG A 69 4.47 0.95 9.10
N TYR A 70 4.59 -0.37 8.95
CA TYR A 70 4.10 -1.31 9.96
C TYR A 70 4.94 -1.22 11.24
N ASN A 71 4.32 -1.34 12.41
CA ASN A 71 5.06 -1.32 13.67
C ASN A 71 6.05 -2.49 13.72
N TRP A 72 7.34 -2.18 13.82
CA TRP A 72 8.40 -3.18 13.71
C TRP A 72 8.38 -4.21 14.86
N GLU A 73 7.99 -3.82 16.07
CA GLU A 73 7.87 -4.73 17.22
C GLU A 73 6.74 -5.74 16.97
N LYS A 74 5.61 -5.26 16.44
CA LYS A 74 4.48 -6.12 16.06
C LYS A 74 4.81 -6.99 14.86
N ALA A 75 5.73 -6.59 14.00
CA ALA A 75 6.17 -7.42 12.87
C ALA A 75 6.92 -8.67 13.37
N LEU A 76 7.66 -8.55 14.47
CA LEU A 76 8.37 -9.69 15.08
C LEU A 76 7.39 -10.79 15.53
N LEU A 77 6.19 -10.43 15.97
CA LEU A 77 5.16 -11.40 16.39
C LEU A 77 4.62 -12.26 15.24
N LEU A 78 4.81 -11.82 13.98
CA LEU A 78 4.44 -12.58 12.80
C LEU A 78 5.50 -13.65 12.46
N PHE A 79 6.75 -13.43 12.89
CA PHE A 79 7.82 -14.39 12.67
C PHE A 79 7.64 -15.58 13.62
N GLY A 80 7.53 -16.79 13.07
CA GLY A 80 7.19 -17.97 13.87
C GLY A 80 5.70 -18.18 14.13
N ALA A 81 4.83 -17.29 13.62
CA ALA A 81 3.39 -17.39 13.87
C ALA A 81 2.73 -18.63 13.24
N MET A 82 3.32 -19.16 12.17
CA MET A 82 2.85 -20.36 11.47
C MET A 82 3.54 -21.61 12.05
N PRO A 83 2.82 -22.60 12.60
CA PRO A 83 3.42 -23.80 13.18
C PRO A 83 4.38 -24.50 12.21
N GLY A 84 5.62 -24.77 12.65
CA GLY A 84 6.66 -25.41 11.84
C GLY A 84 7.44 -24.48 10.91
N TYR A 85 7.18 -23.16 10.91
CA TYR A 85 7.86 -22.18 10.06
C TYR A 85 8.28 -20.94 10.85
N GLY A 86 9.45 -20.38 10.53
CA GLY A 86 10.03 -19.21 11.22
C GLY A 86 10.63 -19.53 12.59
N ALA A 87 11.02 -18.50 13.35
CA ALA A 87 11.60 -18.70 14.68
C ALA A 87 10.53 -19.10 15.71
N GLN A 88 10.65 -20.30 16.26
CA GLN A 88 9.74 -20.85 17.26
C GLN A 88 10.54 -21.31 18.48
N VAL A 89 9.91 -21.28 19.66
CA VAL A 89 10.52 -21.84 20.87
C VAL A 89 10.74 -23.34 20.62
N PRO A 90 11.96 -23.87 20.86
CA PRO A 90 12.23 -25.29 20.68
C PRO A 90 11.27 -26.12 21.54
N ARG A 91 10.77 -27.21 20.96
CA ARG A 91 9.89 -28.17 21.61
C ARG A 91 10.66 -29.17 22.45
#